data_AF-A0AB36E6A1-F1
#
_entry.id   AF-A0AB36E6A1-F1
#
_cell.length_a   1.000
_cell.length_b   1.000
_cell.length_c   1.000
_cell.angle_alpha   90.00
_cell.angle_beta   90.00
_cell.angle_gamma   90.00
#
_symmetry.space_group_name_H-M   'P 1'
#
loop_
_entity.id
_entity.type
_entity.pdbx_description
1 polymer ?
#
loop_
_entity_poly.entity_id
_entity_poly.type
_entity_poly.pdbx_seq_one_letter_code
_entity_poly.pdbx_strand_id
1 'polypeptide(L)'
;MAILQSMTEAVQKKNEQVPSMAANVAANLDSNSLLMKNAAAKGNRFAAARGLQNSTVGAEAAQRAMLDAATPIAQVDTQNQFTAQQAGLDREHQRGMTQLQADLNYSNQNRLNQAQNQFAAQQAELDRNQQTNLTRLQADLNYNNQSRLADLQHRNEIDQLNAQVAANTIGKSIDFAQQITNNFDAQIAGILQNTNMKEEDKQRAINQLKGSRDSELRFMSTFFQHIPTTQRNWSFFPNLGVPSINIG
;
A
#
# COMPACT_ATOMS: atom_id res chain seq x y z
N MET A 1 19.62 1.79 55.06
CA MET A 1 18.73 2.14 56.19
C MET A 1 18.53 3.65 56.41
N ALA A 2 19.13 4.56 55.62
CA ALA A 2 18.96 6.01 55.80
C ALA A 2 17.69 6.60 55.13
N ILE A 3 17.12 5.92 54.13
CA ILE A 3 15.98 6.44 53.35
C ILE A 3 14.65 6.29 54.12
N LEU A 4 14.50 5.23 54.93
CA LEU A 4 13.31 5.00 55.75
C LEU A 4 13.18 5.99 56.92
N GLN A 5 14.29 6.50 57.48
CA GLN A 5 14.24 7.58 58.49
C GLN A 5 13.76 8.90 57.88
N SER A 6 14.22 9.25 56.67
CA SER A 6 13.82 10.50 56.00
C SER A 6 12.34 10.55 55.61
N MET A 7 11.75 9.40 55.26
CA MET A 7 10.32 9.31 54.95
C MET A 7 9.45 9.34 56.21
N THR A 8 9.99 8.93 57.37
CA THR A 8 9.28 9.00 58.65
C THR A 8 9.26 10.44 59.19
N GLU A 9 10.35 11.20 59.01
CA GLU A 9 10.42 12.63 59.36
C GLU A 9 9.59 13.52 58.41
N ALA A 10 9.52 13.17 57.12
CA ALA A 10 8.72 13.92 56.15
C ALA A 10 7.20 13.72 56.34
N VAL A 11 6.76 12.57 56.87
CA VAL A 11 5.35 12.34 57.22
C VAL A 11 4.99 13.03 58.53
N GLN A 12 5.91 13.17 59.49
CA GLN A 12 5.66 13.91 60.74
C GLN A 12 5.51 15.43 60.52
N LYS A 13 6.23 16.05 59.58
CA LYS A 13 6.06 17.47 59.25
C LYS A 13 4.78 17.80 58.47
N LYS A 14 4.15 16.81 57.85
CA LYS A 14 2.92 17.01 57.03
C LYS A 14 1.63 16.97 57.86
N ASN A 15 1.72 16.67 59.15
CA ASN A 15 0.59 16.71 60.08
C ASN A 15 0.68 17.90 61.06
N GLU A 16 1.41 18.95 60.69
CA GLU A 16 1.15 20.28 61.25
C GLU A 16 -0.20 20.73 60.69
N GLN A 17 -1.27 20.30 61.35
CA GLN A 17 -2.57 20.93 61.26
C GLN A 17 -2.31 22.43 61.31
N VAL A 18 -2.62 23.12 60.20
CA VAL A 18 -2.71 24.58 60.17
C VAL A 18 -3.46 24.95 61.43
N PRO A 19 -2.82 25.64 62.40
CA PRO A 19 -3.37 25.76 63.74
C PRO A 19 -4.78 26.33 63.58
N SER A 20 -5.76 25.54 64.05
CA SER A 20 -7.16 25.88 63.90
C SER A 20 -7.42 27.24 64.55
N MET A 21 -8.50 27.92 64.17
CA MET A 21 -8.92 29.19 64.80
C MET A 21 -8.85 29.11 66.33
N ALA A 22 -9.25 27.97 66.89
CA ALA A 22 -9.16 27.69 68.32
C ALA A 22 -7.71 27.66 68.84
N ALA A 23 -6.76 27.12 68.09
CA ALA A 23 -5.35 27.06 68.49
C ALA A 23 -4.65 28.43 68.40
N ASN A 24 -4.92 29.25 67.37
CA ASN A 24 -4.33 30.59 67.24
C ASN A 24 -4.95 31.58 68.24
N VAL A 25 -6.27 31.52 68.43
CA VAL A 25 -6.95 32.31 69.46
C VAL A 25 -6.52 31.86 70.85
N ALA A 26 -6.37 30.54 71.11
CA ALA A 26 -5.85 30.05 72.37
C ALA A 26 -4.40 30.49 72.62
N ALA A 27 -3.53 30.51 71.60
CA ALA A 27 -2.16 31.00 71.73
C ALA A 27 -2.09 32.52 71.99
N ASN A 28 -2.99 33.29 71.37
CA ASN A 28 -3.09 34.74 71.57
C ASN A 28 -3.72 35.11 72.92
N LEU A 29 -4.67 34.32 73.41
CA LEU A 29 -5.36 34.48 74.70
C LEU A 29 -4.71 33.70 75.86
N ASP A 30 -3.63 32.95 75.59
CA ASP A 30 -2.83 32.31 76.63
C ASP A 30 -2.36 33.38 77.62
N SER A 31 -2.54 33.12 78.92
CA SER A 31 -2.05 33.96 80.02
C SER A 31 -0.56 34.32 79.88
N ASN A 32 0.21 33.49 79.17
CA ASN A 32 1.62 33.70 78.89
C ASN A 32 1.94 34.48 77.61
N SER A 33 0.95 34.78 76.77
CA SER A 33 1.15 35.52 75.52
C SER A 33 1.62 36.94 75.82
N LEU A 34 2.43 37.51 74.92
CA LEU A 34 2.94 38.87 75.07
C LEU A 34 1.79 39.90 75.12
N LEU A 35 0.70 39.64 74.40
CA LEU A 35 -0.50 40.47 74.40
C LEU A 35 -1.21 40.43 75.76
N MET A 36 -1.40 39.24 76.30
CA MET A 36 -2.08 39.05 77.59
C MET A 36 -1.24 39.54 78.77
N LYS A 37 0.09 39.36 78.72
CA LYS A 37 1.02 39.95 79.70
C LYS A 37 0.97 41.47 79.69
N ASN A 38 0.90 42.10 78.51
CA ASN A 38 0.76 43.54 78.40
C ASN A 38 -0.62 44.03 78.86
N ALA A 39 -1.69 43.32 78.52
CA ALA A 39 -3.05 43.62 78.98
C ALA A 39 -3.19 43.49 80.50
N ALA A 40 -2.67 42.41 81.09
CA ALA A 40 -2.63 42.19 82.54
C ALA A 40 -1.77 43.24 83.25
N ALA A 41 -0.59 43.57 82.71
CA ALA A 41 0.25 44.64 83.26
C ALA A 41 -0.46 46.01 83.22
N LYS A 42 -1.20 46.30 82.15
CA LYS A 42 -2.00 47.53 82.01
C LYS A 42 -3.17 47.56 82.99
N GLY A 43 -3.90 46.45 83.14
CA GLY A 43 -4.97 46.29 84.13
C GLY A 43 -4.47 46.47 85.56
N ASN A 44 -3.34 45.84 85.90
CA ASN A 44 -2.69 45.98 87.21
C ASN A 44 -2.23 47.42 87.47
N ARG A 45 -1.67 48.12 86.48
CA ARG A 45 -1.31 49.54 86.60
C ARG A 45 -2.54 50.43 86.82
N PHE A 46 -3.65 50.14 86.15
CA PHE A 46 -4.89 50.88 86.30
C PHE A 46 -5.55 50.65 87.67
N ALA A 47 -5.57 49.39 88.15
CA ALA A 47 -6.03 49.04 89.49
C ALA A 47 -5.13 49.64 90.59
N ALA A 48 -3.81 49.65 90.37
CA ALA A 48 -2.83 50.29 91.23
C ALA A 48 -3.07 51.80 91.37
N ALA A 49 -3.25 52.49 90.24
CA ALA A 49 -3.49 53.94 90.20
C ALA A 49 -4.78 54.36 90.92
N ARG A 50 -5.71 53.43 91.16
CA ARG A 50 -6.97 53.66 91.87
C ARG A 50 -6.98 53.08 93.29
N GLY A 51 -5.88 52.48 93.76
CA GLY A 51 -5.81 51.85 95.09
C GLY A 51 -6.62 50.54 95.21
N LEU A 52 -7.03 49.95 94.09
CA LEU A 52 -7.97 48.80 94.02
C LEU A 52 -7.26 47.46 93.79
N GLN A 53 -5.98 47.35 94.13
CA GLN A 53 -5.14 46.16 93.85
C GLN A 53 -5.66 44.88 94.52
N ASN A 54 -6.37 44.99 95.65
CA ASN A 54 -6.94 43.87 96.41
C ASN A 54 -8.46 43.70 96.21
N SER A 55 -9.08 44.41 95.26
CA SER A 55 -10.53 44.42 95.07
C SER A 55 -10.95 43.62 93.83
N THR A 56 -12.11 42.96 93.91
CA THR A 56 -12.74 42.23 92.78
C THR A 56 -12.92 43.11 91.53
N VAL A 57 -13.07 44.42 91.72
CA VAL A 57 -13.12 45.45 90.67
C VAL A 57 -11.83 45.54 89.84
N GLY A 58 -10.66 45.26 90.44
CA GLY A 58 -9.38 45.21 89.73
C GLY A 58 -9.28 43.98 88.81
N ALA A 59 -9.85 42.85 89.22
CA ALA A 59 -9.93 41.64 88.41
C ALA A 59 -10.92 41.82 87.24
N GLU A 60 -12.06 42.46 87.47
CA GLU A 60 -13.01 42.81 86.39
C GLU A 60 -12.41 43.79 85.39
N ALA A 61 -11.64 44.78 85.85
CA ALA A 61 -10.95 45.73 84.98
C ALA A 61 -9.88 45.04 84.11
N ALA A 62 -9.15 44.07 84.67
CA ALA A 62 -8.21 43.25 83.90
C ALA A 62 -8.95 42.38 82.86
N GLN A 63 -10.05 41.71 83.22
CA GLN A 63 -10.87 40.93 82.28
C GLN A 63 -11.46 41.78 81.14
N ARG A 64 -11.94 43.00 81.44
CA ARG A 64 -12.39 43.94 80.41
C ARG A 64 -11.26 44.35 79.47
N ALA A 65 -10.07 44.63 80.00
CA ALA A 65 -8.91 44.97 79.17
C ALA A 65 -8.45 43.78 78.30
N MET A 66 -8.63 42.54 78.77
CA MET A 66 -8.37 41.33 77.99
C MET A 66 -9.41 41.16 76.86
N LEU A 67 -10.70 41.39 77.11
CA LEU A 67 -11.76 41.35 76.09
C LEU A 67 -11.61 42.46 75.04
N ASP A 68 -11.23 43.67 75.48
CA ASP A 68 -10.95 44.83 74.61
C ASP A 68 -9.72 44.59 73.72
N ALA A 69 -8.72 43.85 74.21
CA ALA A 69 -7.57 43.42 73.41
C ALA A 69 -7.88 42.23 72.48
N ALA A 70 -8.80 41.34 72.86
CA ALA A 70 -9.12 40.11 72.13
C ALA A 70 -10.07 40.30 70.94
N THR A 71 -11.05 41.21 71.07
CA THR A 71 -12.06 41.49 70.05
C THR A 71 -11.50 41.95 68.69
N PRO A 72 -10.52 42.89 68.59
CA PRO A 72 -9.94 43.26 67.30
C PRO A 72 -9.15 42.12 66.66
N ILE A 73 -8.54 41.24 67.47
CA ILE A 73 -7.78 40.08 66.97
C ILE A 73 -8.72 39.07 66.32
N ALA A 74 -9.85 38.76 66.97
CA ALA A 74 -10.85 37.85 66.41
C ALA A 74 -11.45 38.37 65.09
N GLN A 75 -11.65 39.68 64.96
CA GLN A 75 -12.12 40.30 63.71
C GLN A 75 -11.07 40.22 62.59
N VAL A 76 -9.80 40.50 62.90
CA VAL A 76 -8.70 40.40 61.93
C VAL A 76 -8.48 38.95 61.47
N ASP A 77 -8.55 37.97 62.38
CA ASP A 77 -8.42 36.56 62.01
C ASP A 77 -9.56 36.08 61.11
N THR A 78 -10.79 36.50 61.39
CA THR A 78 -11.95 36.16 60.54
C THR A 78 -11.78 36.74 59.13
N GLN A 79 -11.32 37.99 59.02
CA GLN A 79 -11.05 38.64 57.74
C GLN A 79 -9.88 37.99 56.97
N ASN A 80 -8.81 37.62 57.69
CA ASN A 80 -7.65 36.94 57.11
C ASN A 80 -8.01 35.55 56.58
N GLN A 81 -8.83 34.79 57.31
CA GLN A 81 -9.32 33.48 56.87
C GLN A 81 -10.21 33.59 55.63
N PHE A 82 -11.14 34.54 55.61
CA PHE A 82 -11.99 34.77 54.44
C PHE A 82 -11.14 35.12 53.19
N THR A 83 -10.17 36.01 53.36
CA THR A 83 -9.24 36.40 52.28
C THR A 83 -8.39 35.19 51.81
N ALA A 84 -7.93 34.35 52.74
CA ALA A 84 -7.16 33.15 52.42
C ALA A 84 -7.99 32.08 51.68
N GLN A 85 -9.27 31.91 52.07
CA GLN A 85 -10.20 31.00 51.39
C GLN A 85 -10.50 31.47 49.96
N GLN A 86 -10.79 32.77 49.78
CA GLN A 86 -11.00 33.36 48.45
C GLN A 86 -9.77 33.16 47.55
N ALA A 87 -8.58 33.46 48.05
CA ALA A 87 -7.32 33.24 47.32
C ALA A 87 -7.01 31.74 47.06
N GLY A 88 -7.57 30.84 47.86
CA GLY A 88 -7.50 29.39 47.65
C GLY A 88 -8.37 28.95 46.46
N LEU A 89 -9.63 29.38 46.47
CA LEU A 89 -10.61 29.10 45.41
C LEU A 89 -10.16 29.66 44.06
N ASP A 90 -9.64 30.89 44.03
CA ASP A 90 -9.15 31.52 42.80
C ASP A 90 -7.97 30.73 42.20
N ARG A 91 -7.05 30.24 43.05
CA ARG A 91 -5.92 29.40 42.62
C ARG A 91 -6.34 28.00 42.17
N GLU A 92 -7.40 27.45 42.77
CA GLU A 92 -7.96 26.17 42.32
C GLU A 92 -8.63 26.32 40.95
N HIS A 93 -9.43 27.36 40.77
CA HIS A 93 -10.06 27.68 39.50
C HIS A 93 -9.03 27.92 38.38
N GLN A 94 -7.97 28.70 38.65
CA GLN A 94 -6.88 28.92 37.71
C GLN A 94 -6.18 27.61 37.31
N ARG A 95 -5.95 26.70 38.27
CA ARG A 95 -5.36 25.38 38.00
C ARG A 95 -6.30 24.51 37.16
N GLY A 96 -7.59 24.46 37.50
CA GLY A 96 -8.60 23.73 36.74
C GLY A 96 -8.70 24.21 35.29
N MET A 97 -8.71 25.52 35.07
CA MET A 97 -8.71 26.10 33.73
C MET A 97 -7.45 25.76 32.93
N THR A 98 -6.28 25.85 33.57
CA THR A 98 -5.00 25.51 32.92
C THR A 98 -4.97 24.04 32.52
N GLN A 99 -5.47 23.15 33.38
CA GLN A 99 -5.50 21.72 33.13
C GLN A 99 -6.49 21.36 32.01
N LEU A 100 -7.70 21.94 32.04
CA LEU A 100 -8.68 21.77 30.96
C LEU A 100 -8.13 22.24 29.61
N GLN A 101 -7.41 23.37 29.61
CA GLN A 101 -6.82 23.89 28.37
C GLN A 101 -5.72 22.98 27.83
N ALA A 102 -4.90 22.38 28.72
CA ALA A 102 -3.91 21.39 28.34
C ALA A 102 -4.56 20.12 27.76
N ASP A 103 -5.61 19.60 28.41
CA ASP A 103 -6.34 18.41 27.97
C ASP A 103 -7.01 18.61 26.61
N LEU A 104 -7.65 19.77 26.41
CA LEU A 104 -8.25 20.13 25.12
C LEU A 104 -7.20 20.23 24.02
N ASN A 105 -6.06 20.85 24.30
CA ASN A 105 -4.98 20.98 23.33
C ASN A 105 -4.42 19.60 22.95
N TYR A 106 -4.14 18.76 23.95
CA TYR A 106 -3.67 17.39 23.72
C TYR A 106 -4.66 16.57 22.90
N SER A 107 -5.96 16.61 23.25
CA SER A 107 -7.01 15.90 22.53
C SER A 107 -7.12 16.36 21.07
N ASN A 108 -7.13 17.68 20.83
CA ASN A 108 -7.18 18.23 19.47
C ASN A 108 -5.96 17.85 18.65
N GLN A 109 -4.76 17.92 19.24
CA GLN A 109 -3.52 17.55 18.57
C GLN A 109 -3.48 16.06 18.23
N ASN A 110 -3.98 15.20 19.13
CA ASN A 110 -4.04 13.77 18.89
C ASN A 110 -5.05 13.41 17.78
N ARG A 111 -6.21 14.06 17.75
CA ARG A 111 -7.20 13.90 16.67
C ARG A 111 -6.65 14.36 15.32
N LEU A 112 -5.93 15.48 15.29
CA LEU A 112 -5.28 15.97 14.07
C LEU A 112 -4.22 14.99 13.56
N ASN A 113 -3.37 14.48 14.45
CA ASN A 113 -2.35 13.49 14.10
C ASN A 113 -2.98 12.19 13.56
N GLN A 114 -4.07 11.71 14.17
CA GLN A 114 -4.80 10.55 13.66
C GLN A 114 -5.37 10.79 12.26
N ALA A 115 -6.00 11.95 12.04
CA ALA A 115 -6.56 12.29 10.73
C ALA A 115 -5.46 12.40 9.65
N GLN A 116 -4.32 13.01 9.98
CA GLN A 116 -3.18 13.10 9.07
C GLN A 116 -2.60 11.73 8.73
N ASN A 117 -2.42 10.86 9.73
CA ASN A 117 -1.92 9.52 9.53
C ASN A 117 -2.87 8.66 8.67
N GLN A 118 -4.18 8.78 8.91
CA GLN A 118 -5.19 8.08 8.10
C GLN A 118 -5.18 8.57 6.65
N PHE A 119 -5.09 9.88 6.43
CA PHE A 119 -5.02 10.44 5.09
C PHE A 119 -3.76 10.01 4.35
N ALA A 120 -2.59 10.08 5.00
CA ALA A 120 -1.33 9.62 4.42
C ALA A 120 -1.36 8.12 4.07
N ALA A 121 -1.97 7.29 4.93
CA ALA A 121 -2.15 5.86 4.67
C ALA A 121 -3.06 5.60 3.46
N GLN A 122 -4.19 6.30 3.36
CA GLN A 122 -5.13 6.19 2.24
C GLN A 122 -4.48 6.63 0.92
N GLN A 123 -3.73 7.73 0.93
CA GLN A 123 -3.00 8.19 -0.26
C GLN A 123 -1.96 7.15 -0.71
N ALA A 124 -1.16 6.64 0.23
CA ALA A 124 -0.17 5.62 -0.08
C ALA A 124 -0.79 4.32 -0.60
N GLU A 125 -1.99 3.95 -0.12
CA GLU A 125 -2.72 2.79 -0.61
C GLU A 125 -3.28 3.01 -2.02
N LEU A 126 -3.82 4.20 -2.30
CA LEU A 126 -4.26 4.56 -3.65
C LEU A 126 -3.09 4.50 -4.64
N ASP A 127 -1.94 5.09 -4.29
CA ASP A 127 -0.75 5.11 -5.13
C ASP A 127 -0.23 3.68 -5.41
N ARG A 128 -0.18 2.82 -4.39
CA ARG A 128 0.20 1.40 -4.55
C ARG A 128 -0.78 0.64 -5.45
N ASN A 129 -2.07 0.90 -5.32
CA ASN A 129 -3.09 0.27 -6.17
C ASN A 129 -2.95 0.73 -7.63
N GLN A 130 -2.73 2.02 -7.86
CA GLN A 130 -2.46 2.54 -9.20
C GLN A 130 -1.20 1.92 -9.81
N GLN A 131 -0.10 1.87 -9.05
CA GLN A 131 1.16 1.28 -9.53
C GLN A 131 1.01 -0.22 -9.84
N THR A 132 0.25 -0.95 -9.02
CA THR A 132 -0.03 -2.37 -9.25
C THR A 132 -0.90 -2.57 -10.49
N ASN A 133 -1.93 -1.75 -10.68
CA ASN A 133 -2.79 -1.82 -11.86
C ASN A 133 -2.02 -1.49 -13.15
N LEU A 134 -1.14 -0.49 -13.13
CA LEU A 134 -0.28 -0.16 -14.28
C LEU A 134 0.68 -1.31 -14.59
N THR A 135 1.30 -1.91 -13.57
CA THR A 135 2.19 -3.06 -13.74
C THR A 135 1.45 -4.26 -14.33
N ARG A 136 0.23 -4.55 -13.85
CA ARG A 136 -0.62 -5.63 -14.38
C ARG A 136 -1.00 -5.37 -15.84
N LEU A 137 -1.46 -4.17 -16.16
CA LEU A 137 -1.81 -3.80 -17.53
C LEU A 137 -0.60 -3.95 -18.47
N GLN A 138 0.59 -3.55 -18.01
CA GLN A 138 1.81 -3.69 -18.80
C GLN A 138 2.15 -5.17 -19.04
N ALA A 139 2.02 -6.02 -18.03
CA ALA A 139 2.24 -7.46 -18.16
C ALA A 139 1.23 -8.11 -19.13
N ASP A 140 -0.05 -7.75 -19.02
CA ASP A 140 -1.12 -8.26 -19.89
C ASP A 140 -0.89 -7.86 -21.35
N LEU A 141 -0.53 -6.60 -21.60
CA LEU A 141 -0.20 -6.12 -22.94
C LEU A 141 1.01 -6.88 -23.52
N ASN A 142 2.03 -7.12 -22.72
CA ASN A 142 3.24 -7.81 -23.17
C ASN A 142 2.94 -9.27 -23.52
N TYR A 143 2.16 -9.96 -22.67
CA TYR A 143 1.71 -11.32 -22.92
C TYR A 143 0.88 -11.43 -24.20
N ASN A 144 -0.11 -10.55 -24.37
CA ASN A 144 -0.95 -10.52 -25.58
C ASN A 144 -0.12 -10.29 -26.85
N ASN A 145 0.85 -9.37 -26.81
CA ASN A 145 1.72 -9.12 -27.96
C ASN A 145 2.60 -10.33 -28.29
N GLN A 146 3.15 -11.00 -27.28
CA GLN A 146 3.99 -12.19 -27.46
C GLN A 146 3.18 -13.37 -28.01
N SER A 147 1.97 -13.61 -27.50
CA SER A 147 1.07 -14.64 -28.03
C SER A 147 0.69 -14.37 -29.49
N ARG A 148 0.32 -13.12 -29.84
CA ARG A 148 0.01 -12.76 -31.23
C ARG A 148 1.20 -12.95 -32.16
N LEU A 149 2.41 -12.65 -31.70
CA LEU A 149 3.63 -12.86 -32.47
C LEU A 149 3.88 -14.35 -32.71
N ALA A 150 3.75 -15.18 -31.68
CA ALA A 150 3.88 -16.63 -31.79
C ALA A 150 2.86 -17.22 -32.77
N ASP A 151 1.59 -16.78 -32.72
CA ASP A 151 0.55 -17.23 -33.65
C ASP A 151 0.83 -16.81 -35.10
N LEU A 152 1.44 -15.64 -35.31
CA LEU A 152 1.85 -15.19 -36.64
C LEU A 152 3.05 -16.00 -37.15
N GLN A 153 4.04 -16.25 -36.29
CA GLN A 153 5.20 -17.07 -36.63
C GLN A 153 4.78 -18.49 -37.00
N HIS A 154 3.95 -19.13 -36.18
CA HIS A 154 3.44 -20.47 -36.47
C HIS A 154 2.64 -20.52 -37.78
N ARG A 155 1.80 -19.50 -38.06
CA ARG A 155 1.10 -19.42 -39.36
C ARG A 155 2.05 -19.30 -40.53
N ASN A 156 3.05 -18.43 -40.43
CA ASN A 156 4.07 -18.27 -41.48
C ASN A 156 4.87 -19.56 -41.69
N GLU A 157 5.25 -20.26 -40.62
CA GLU A 157 5.94 -21.56 -40.69
C GLU A 157 5.08 -22.61 -41.40
N ILE A 158 3.79 -22.72 -41.05
CA ILE A 158 2.86 -23.64 -41.71
C ILE A 158 2.69 -23.28 -43.19
N ASP A 159 2.58 -22.00 -43.53
CA ASP A 159 2.47 -21.57 -44.93
C ASP A 159 3.75 -21.89 -45.73
N GLN A 160 4.92 -21.71 -45.13
CA GLN A 160 6.20 -22.11 -45.73
C GLN A 160 6.29 -23.63 -45.91
N LEU A 161 5.91 -24.41 -44.90
CA LEU A 161 5.88 -25.87 -44.97
C LEU A 161 4.92 -26.35 -46.06
N ASN A 162 3.72 -25.77 -46.13
CA ASN A 162 2.75 -26.07 -47.17
C ASN A 162 3.31 -25.75 -48.57
N ALA A 163 3.99 -24.61 -48.74
CA ALA A 163 4.64 -24.25 -50.00
C ALA A 163 5.76 -25.23 -50.38
N GLN A 164 6.58 -25.67 -49.42
CA GLN A 164 7.63 -26.66 -49.66
C GLN A 164 7.06 -28.02 -50.04
N VAL A 165 6.02 -28.50 -49.36
CA VAL A 165 5.36 -29.77 -49.68
C VAL A 165 4.73 -29.73 -51.06
N ALA A 166 4.08 -28.62 -51.42
CA ALA A 166 3.56 -28.39 -52.76
C ALA A 166 4.67 -28.45 -53.82
N ALA A 167 5.76 -27.69 -53.61
CA ALA A 167 6.90 -27.67 -54.52
C ALA A 167 7.55 -29.05 -54.68
N ASN A 168 7.73 -29.81 -53.59
CA ASN A 168 8.26 -31.18 -53.63
C ASN A 168 7.33 -32.13 -54.39
N THR A 169 6.00 -32.01 -54.19
CA THR A 169 5.02 -32.84 -54.89
C THR A 169 5.03 -32.54 -56.39
N ILE A 170 5.09 -31.26 -56.76
CA ILE A 170 5.19 -30.80 -58.15
C ILE A 170 6.50 -31.29 -58.77
N GLY A 171 7.64 -31.13 -58.09
CA GLY A 171 8.94 -31.62 -58.54
C GLY A 171 8.90 -33.12 -58.89
N LYS A 172 8.33 -33.94 -58.00
CA LYS A 172 8.14 -35.37 -58.26
C LYS A 172 7.28 -35.63 -59.50
N SER A 173 6.21 -34.86 -59.71
CA SER A 173 5.36 -35.02 -60.91
C SER A 173 6.13 -34.73 -62.21
N ILE A 174 7.04 -33.73 -62.18
CA ILE A 174 7.92 -33.40 -63.30
C ILE A 174 8.92 -34.54 -63.53
N ASP A 175 9.52 -35.06 -62.46
CA ASP A 175 10.47 -36.19 -62.55
C ASP A 175 9.80 -37.43 -63.16
N PHE A 176 8.56 -37.74 -62.76
CA PHE A 176 7.79 -38.85 -63.36
C PHE A 176 7.49 -38.60 -64.84
N ALA A 177 7.08 -37.40 -65.22
CA ALA A 177 6.82 -37.06 -66.62
C ALA A 177 8.08 -37.20 -67.50
N GLN A 178 9.23 -36.76 -66.97
CA GLN A 178 10.52 -36.91 -67.62
C GLN A 178 10.93 -38.38 -67.75
N GLN A 179 10.75 -39.20 -66.71
CA GLN A 179 11.04 -40.63 -66.77
C GLN A 179 10.20 -41.35 -67.82
N ILE A 180 8.88 -41.08 -67.87
CA ILE A 180 7.99 -41.62 -68.91
C ILE A 180 8.54 -41.23 -70.28
N THR A 181 8.75 -39.94 -70.52
CA THR A 181 9.21 -39.43 -71.82
C THR A 181 10.55 -40.05 -72.24
N ASN A 182 11.55 -40.05 -71.35
CA ASN A 182 12.87 -40.60 -71.63
C ASN A 182 12.83 -42.11 -71.93
N ASN A 183 12.01 -42.88 -71.20
CA ASN A 183 11.85 -44.31 -71.44
C ASN A 183 11.23 -44.59 -72.81
N PHE A 184 10.21 -43.83 -73.21
CA PHE A 184 9.57 -43.97 -74.51
C PHE A 184 10.47 -43.48 -75.66
N ASP A 185 11.21 -42.39 -75.47
CA ASP A 185 12.16 -41.90 -76.48
C ASP A 185 13.29 -42.90 -76.72
N ALA A 186 13.81 -43.53 -75.66
CA ALA A 186 14.80 -44.60 -75.78
C ALA A 186 14.25 -45.83 -76.53
N GLN A 187 13.01 -46.24 -76.25
CA GLN A 187 12.36 -47.35 -76.96
C GLN A 187 12.10 -47.02 -78.45
N ILE A 188 11.66 -45.80 -78.75
CA ILE A 188 11.46 -45.33 -80.14
C ILE A 188 12.79 -45.31 -80.89
N ALA A 189 13.86 -44.78 -80.29
CA ALA A 189 15.19 -44.79 -80.89
C ALA A 189 15.70 -46.21 -81.17
N GLY A 190 15.46 -47.16 -80.26
CA GLY A 190 15.80 -48.57 -80.46
C GLY A 190 15.06 -49.22 -81.64
N ILE A 191 13.78 -48.89 -81.85
CA ILE A 191 13.00 -49.38 -83.00
C ILE A 191 13.53 -48.79 -84.31
N LEU A 192 13.83 -47.48 -84.32
CA LEU A 192 14.36 -46.81 -85.52
C LEU A 192 15.70 -47.41 -85.96
N GLN A 193 16.57 -47.76 -85.00
CA GLN A 193 17.88 -48.36 -85.25
C GLN A 193 17.82 -49.86 -85.57
N ASN A 194 16.68 -50.53 -85.42
CA ASN A 194 16.55 -51.96 -85.67
C ASN A 194 16.58 -52.26 -87.18
N THR A 195 17.65 -52.91 -87.66
CA THR A 195 17.84 -53.25 -89.06
C THR A 195 17.02 -54.47 -89.52
N ASN A 196 16.45 -55.24 -88.60
CA ASN A 196 15.69 -56.46 -88.89
C ASN A 196 14.17 -56.20 -89.03
N MET A 197 13.70 -54.99 -88.76
CA MET A 197 12.28 -54.61 -88.89
C MET A 197 12.01 -53.92 -90.23
N LYS A 198 10.88 -54.24 -90.86
CA LYS A 198 10.38 -53.50 -92.04
C LYS A 198 9.88 -52.11 -91.61
N GLU A 199 10.01 -51.12 -92.48
CA GLU A 199 9.63 -49.72 -92.18
C GLU A 199 8.15 -49.55 -91.78
N GLU A 200 7.23 -50.29 -92.41
CA GLU A 200 5.82 -50.28 -92.01
C GLU A 200 5.60 -50.80 -90.58
N ASP A 201 6.33 -51.86 -90.20
CA ASP A 201 6.23 -52.46 -88.86
C ASP A 201 6.85 -51.54 -87.81
N LYS A 202 7.95 -50.83 -88.15
CA LYS A 202 8.52 -49.77 -87.30
C LYS A 202 7.52 -48.65 -87.05
N GLN A 203 6.84 -48.16 -88.09
CA GLN A 203 5.86 -47.09 -87.95
C GLN A 203 4.68 -47.50 -87.06
N ARG A 204 4.17 -48.73 -87.20
CA ARG A 204 3.11 -49.26 -86.33
C ARG A 204 3.57 -49.36 -84.88
N ALA A 205 4.76 -49.89 -84.62
CA ALA A 205 5.32 -50.01 -83.28
C ALA A 205 5.55 -48.64 -82.61
N ILE A 206 6.09 -47.66 -83.35
CA ILE A 206 6.28 -46.28 -82.86
C ILE A 206 4.93 -45.63 -82.53
N ASN A 207 3.91 -45.81 -83.37
CA ASN A 207 2.58 -45.26 -83.13
C ASN A 207 1.92 -45.88 -81.88
N GLN A 208 2.12 -47.18 -81.64
CA GLN A 208 1.65 -47.84 -80.42
C GLN A 208 2.36 -47.31 -79.16
N LEU A 209 3.69 -47.14 -79.23
CA LEU A 209 4.46 -46.55 -78.12
C LEU A 209 4.05 -45.11 -77.82
N LYS A 210 3.82 -44.28 -78.85
CA LYS A 210 3.29 -42.92 -78.68
C LYS A 210 1.92 -42.93 -78.00
N GLY A 211 1.01 -43.79 -78.43
CA GLY A 211 -0.31 -43.93 -77.80
C GLY A 211 -0.23 -44.36 -76.32
N SER A 212 0.68 -45.28 -76.00
CA SER A 212 0.94 -45.73 -74.62
C SER A 212 1.49 -44.59 -73.75
N ARG A 213 2.52 -43.90 -74.22
CA ARG A 213 3.11 -42.71 -73.57
C ARG A 213 2.06 -41.66 -73.26
N ASP A 214 1.23 -41.31 -74.25
CA ASP A 214 0.22 -40.27 -74.11
C ASP A 214 -0.86 -40.69 -73.10
N SER A 215 -1.22 -41.97 -73.04
CA SER A 215 -2.13 -42.52 -72.03
C SER A 215 -1.52 -42.42 -70.62
N GLU A 216 -0.24 -42.75 -70.46
CA GLU A 216 0.45 -42.70 -69.17
C GLU A 216 0.63 -41.26 -68.67
N LEU A 217 0.98 -40.33 -69.56
CA LEU A 217 1.03 -38.90 -69.25
C LEU A 217 -0.34 -38.33 -68.86
N ARG A 218 -1.43 -38.77 -69.51
CA ARG A 218 -2.80 -38.38 -69.14
C ARG A 218 -3.21 -38.92 -67.78
N PHE A 219 -2.88 -40.18 -67.48
CA PHE A 219 -3.10 -40.76 -66.17
C PHE A 219 -2.37 -39.98 -65.09
N MET A 220 -1.08 -39.70 -65.30
CA MET A 220 -0.26 -38.93 -64.38
C MET A 220 -0.83 -37.52 -64.16
N SER A 221 -1.16 -36.80 -65.23
CA SER A 221 -1.79 -35.47 -65.14
C SER A 221 -3.07 -35.52 -64.31
N THR A 222 -3.93 -36.51 -64.55
CA THR A 222 -5.19 -36.66 -63.81
C THR A 222 -4.93 -37.00 -62.34
N PHE A 223 -4.01 -37.92 -62.06
CA PHE A 223 -3.65 -38.31 -60.70
C PHE A 223 -3.12 -37.12 -59.89
N PHE A 224 -2.14 -36.38 -60.42
CA PHE A 224 -1.55 -35.25 -59.72
C PHE A 224 -2.52 -34.07 -59.59
N GLN A 225 -3.48 -33.86 -60.49
CA GLN A 225 -4.54 -32.85 -60.31
C GLN A 225 -5.44 -33.12 -59.09
N HIS A 226 -5.56 -34.37 -58.68
CA HIS A 226 -6.39 -34.76 -57.53
C HIS A 226 -5.63 -34.79 -56.20
N ILE A 227 -4.33 -34.51 -56.18
CA ILE A 227 -3.56 -34.39 -54.94
C ILE A 227 -3.78 -32.98 -54.35
N PRO A 228 -4.26 -32.82 -53.10
CA PRO A 228 -4.55 -31.50 -52.54
C PRO A 228 -3.35 -30.52 -52.52
N THR A 229 -2.12 -31.04 -52.40
CA THR A 229 -0.89 -30.23 -52.33
C THR A 229 -0.48 -29.62 -53.68
N THR A 230 -1.04 -30.09 -54.80
CA THR A 230 -0.73 -29.56 -56.14
C THR A 230 -1.80 -28.57 -56.65
N GLN A 231 -2.94 -28.43 -55.95
CA GLN A 231 -4.08 -27.63 -56.40
C GLN A 231 -3.92 -26.12 -56.15
N ARG A 232 -2.92 -25.67 -55.36
CA ARG A 232 -2.80 -24.27 -54.93
C ARG A 232 -2.24 -23.28 -55.97
N ASN A 233 -1.58 -23.71 -57.06
CA ASN A 233 -1.17 -22.79 -58.14
C ASN A 233 -0.69 -23.53 -59.41
N TRP A 234 -1.61 -23.80 -60.34
CA TRP A 234 -1.29 -24.32 -61.68
C TRP A 234 -0.92 -23.22 -62.68
N SER A 235 -1.16 -21.94 -62.34
CA SER A 235 -1.00 -20.78 -63.25
C SER A 235 0.44 -20.49 -63.69
N PHE A 236 1.43 -21.18 -63.11
CA PHE A 236 2.86 -21.01 -63.41
C PHE A 236 3.47 -22.21 -64.15
N PHE A 237 2.68 -23.18 -64.61
CA PHE A 237 3.21 -24.19 -65.53
C PHE A 237 3.61 -23.49 -66.84
N PRO A 238 4.91 -23.41 -67.21
CA PRO A 238 5.25 -23.01 -68.56
C PRO A 238 4.63 -24.07 -69.48
N ASN A 239 3.91 -23.62 -70.50
CA ASN A 239 3.41 -24.51 -71.54
C ASN A 239 4.62 -25.22 -72.14
N LEU A 240 4.86 -26.47 -71.73
CA LEU A 240 5.88 -27.34 -72.29
C LEU A 240 5.35 -27.72 -73.67
N GLY A 241 5.55 -26.80 -74.62
CA GLY A 241 5.13 -26.97 -76.00
C GLY A 241 5.53 -28.36 -76.46
N VAL A 242 4.55 -29.14 -76.90
CA VAL A 242 4.80 -30.41 -77.56
C VAL A 242 5.77 -30.13 -78.73
N PRO A 243 6.95 -30.76 -78.79
CA PRO A 243 7.85 -30.56 -79.91
C PRO A 243 7.12 -30.99 -81.18
N SER A 244 6.82 -30.03 -82.06
CA SER A 244 6.35 -30.33 -83.41
C SER A 244 7.50 -30.97 -84.16
N ILE A 245 7.43 -32.29 -84.37
CA ILE A 245 8.34 -33.00 -85.27
C ILE A 245 7.94 -32.59 -86.69
N ASN A 246 8.69 -31.65 -87.27
CA ASN A 246 8.66 -31.44 -88.72
C ASN A 246 9.34 -32.64 -89.37
N ILE A 247 8.53 -33.47 -90.02
CA ILE A 247 9.02 -34.52 -90.92
C ILE A 247 9.30 -33.82 -92.24
N GLY A 248 10.58 -33.63 -92.55
CA GLY A 248 11.07 -33.30 -93.90
C GLY A 248 11.45 -34.56 -94.65
#